data_AF-A0A915P3G2-F1
#
_entry.id   AF-A0A915P3G2-F1
#
_cell.length_a   1.000
_cell.length_b   1.000
_cell.length_c   1.000
_cell.angle_alpha   90.00
_cell.angle_beta   90.00
_cell.angle_gamma   90.00
#
_symmetry.space_group_name_H-M   'P 1'
#
loop_
_entity.id
_entity.type
_entity.pdbx_description
1 polymer ?
#
loop_
_entity_poly.entity_id
_entity_poly.type
_entity_poly.pdbx_seq_one_letter_code
_entity_poly.pdbx_strand_id
1 'polypeptide(L)'
;MFVQHDNSTNFTKESQRKLFDNVLSFCGYWIHSLPYDFKKPQMRDRLLAVLSLSGTKKDSNAQNLCDELLTELRVSLGRLECYENAIRSLQPKLEEHWERRWEIPNGLLALGRSALAVAQQLAHIELERLSMVGLDELVEMLGNAHSLDHLGQQPPPGCIRHYVQWFNQLSQLSASEILSHQHKRHRARCVEFLLEVARECLAIGNFNSLAAIIAGLSAQPVARLRKTWAKVDKSRLEVLQRQLDPSGNFAVYRATLKAAIWIEERSPRANSAVVIPFFGILLRDLFMHYRQCRNPGPSGYLNRMAFDEFGTLMAQLERWKLAECHFSRVAPLIQYLLLSPLLSERSMFLLSYSYEMPDNNADREHLKKFTIKIANEKSNENNKNYKKHHQNNNKNQNGMMNT
;
A
#
# COMPACT_ATOMS: atom_id res chain seq x y z
N MET A 1 -40.36 -16.59 14.93
CA MET A 1 -40.14 -16.88 16.36
C MET A 1 -39.00 -17.87 16.45
N PHE A 2 -37.84 -17.44 16.96
CA PHE A 2 -36.82 -18.40 17.39
C PHE A 2 -37.35 -19.08 18.66
N VAL A 3 -37.51 -20.40 18.63
CA VAL A 3 -37.86 -21.17 19.83
C VAL A 3 -36.60 -21.25 20.67
N GLN A 4 -36.65 -20.64 21.85
CA GLN A 4 -35.55 -20.66 22.82
C GLN A 4 -35.45 -22.08 23.40
N HIS A 5 -34.39 -22.81 23.09
CA HIS A 5 -34.13 -24.17 23.59
C HIS A 5 -33.37 -24.14 24.94
N ASP A 6 -33.73 -23.20 25.82
CA ASP A 6 -33.12 -23.02 27.14
C ASP A 6 -33.83 -23.91 28.18
N ASN A 7 -33.56 -25.22 28.12
CA ASN A 7 -34.00 -26.15 29.17
C ASN A 7 -32.89 -26.27 30.24
N SER A 8 -33.27 -26.51 31.49
CA SER A 8 -32.35 -26.73 32.62
C SER A 8 -31.37 -27.90 32.41
N THR A 9 -31.62 -28.75 31.41
CA THR A 9 -30.74 -29.83 30.95
C THR A 9 -29.63 -29.37 29.99
N ASN A 10 -29.80 -28.23 29.28
CA ASN A 10 -28.83 -27.70 28.31
C ASN A 10 -27.95 -26.57 28.90
N PHE A 11 -28.44 -25.85 29.90
CA PHE A 11 -27.78 -24.70 30.54
C PHE A 11 -27.31 -25.04 31.97
N THR A 12 -26.43 -26.05 32.11
CA THR A 12 -25.76 -26.36 33.37
C THR A 12 -24.73 -25.29 33.72
N LYS A 13 -24.33 -25.17 35.00
CA LYS A 13 -23.24 -24.24 35.40
C LYS A 13 -21.94 -24.50 34.63
N GLU A 14 -21.70 -25.75 34.25
CA GLU A 14 -20.54 -26.17 33.47
C GLU A 14 -20.65 -25.77 31.99
N SER A 15 -21.83 -25.91 31.37
CA SER A 15 -22.06 -25.43 30.00
C SER A 15 -22.04 -23.90 29.91
N GLN A 16 -22.52 -23.20 30.96
CA GLN A 16 -22.38 -21.74 31.08
C GLN A 16 -20.91 -21.31 31.14
N ARG A 17 -20.09 -21.94 32.00
CA ARG A 17 -18.66 -21.60 32.10
C ARG A 17 -17.96 -21.80 30.76
N LYS A 18 -18.18 -22.95 30.12
CA LYS A 18 -17.62 -23.27 28.80
C LYS A 18 -18.07 -22.28 27.71
N LEU A 19 -19.31 -21.81 27.76
CA LEU A 19 -19.80 -20.78 26.84
C LEU A 19 -19.04 -19.47 27.04
N PHE A 20 -18.87 -19.01 28.28
CA PHE A 20 -18.11 -17.78 28.58
C PHE A 20 -16.63 -17.90 28.20
N ASP A 21 -16.00 -19.05 28.44
CA ASP A 21 -14.61 -19.30 28.03
C ASP A 21 -14.47 -19.20 26.50
N ASN A 22 -15.44 -19.75 25.75
CA ASN A 22 -15.46 -19.64 24.29
C ASN A 22 -15.68 -18.19 23.82
N VAL A 23 -16.55 -17.43 24.51
CA VAL A 23 -16.78 -16.01 24.19
C VAL A 23 -15.51 -15.19 24.46
N LEU A 24 -14.82 -15.42 25.57
CA LEU A 24 -13.54 -14.77 25.88
C LEU A 24 -12.48 -15.12 24.85
N SER A 25 -12.37 -16.40 24.48
CA SER A 25 -11.46 -16.84 23.41
C SER A 25 -11.79 -16.16 22.07
N PHE A 26 -13.07 -16.01 21.74
CA PHE A 26 -13.51 -15.31 20.55
C PHE A 26 -13.16 -13.81 20.60
N CYS A 27 -13.42 -13.14 21.73
CA CYS A 27 -13.04 -11.74 21.94
C CYS A 27 -11.52 -11.57 21.81
N GLY A 28 -10.73 -12.51 22.33
CA GLY A 28 -9.28 -12.50 22.18
C GLY A 28 -8.85 -12.59 20.71
N TYR A 29 -9.39 -13.55 19.96
CA TYR A 29 -9.13 -13.66 18.53
C TYR A 29 -9.56 -12.39 17.77
N TRP A 30 -10.71 -11.82 18.12
CA TRP A 30 -11.25 -10.62 17.48
C TRP A 30 -10.36 -9.39 17.73
N ILE A 31 -9.93 -9.17 18.97
CA ILE A 31 -9.01 -8.08 19.34
C ILE A 31 -7.67 -8.23 18.64
N HIS A 32 -7.14 -9.45 18.59
CA HIS A 32 -5.84 -9.72 17.97
C HIS A 32 -5.87 -9.51 16.45
N SER A 33 -6.90 -10.03 15.79
CA SER A 33 -6.99 -10.08 14.33
C SER A 33 -7.58 -8.80 13.72
N LEU A 34 -8.58 -8.20 14.39
CA LEU A 34 -9.32 -7.01 13.95
C LEU A 34 -9.38 -5.93 15.05
N PRO A 35 -8.23 -5.46 15.58
CA PRO A 35 -8.23 -4.45 16.64
C PRO A 35 -8.94 -3.15 16.24
N TYR A 36 -9.03 -2.89 14.93
CA TYR A 36 -9.55 -1.63 14.38
C TYR A 36 -11.08 -1.54 14.34
N ASP A 37 -11.80 -2.66 14.47
CA ASP A 37 -13.26 -2.64 14.70
C ASP A 37 -13.61 -1.83 15.96
N PHE A 38 -12.68 -1.76 16.91
CA PHE A 38 -12.79 -1.04 18.17
C PHE A 38 -12.23 0.39 18.13
N LYS A 39 -11.97 0.97 16.94
CA LYS A 39 -11.68 2.41 16.80
C LYS A 39 -12.84 3.26 17.33
N LYS A 40 -14.07 2.83 17.05
CA LYS A 40 -15.29 3.53 17.44
C LYS A 40 -15.55 3.34 18.94
N PRO A 41 -15.77 4.41 19.72
CA PRO A 41 -16.08 4.30 21.15
C PRO A 41 -17.24 3.34 21.43
N GLN A 42 -18.28 3.35 20.60
CA GLN A 42 -19.45 2.48 20.77
C GLN A 42 -19.10 0.98 20.70
N MET A 43 -18.14 0.60 19.86
CA MET A 43 -17.70 -0.80 19.77
C MET A 43 -16.86 -1.20 20.98
N ARG A 44 -16.05 -0.27 21.51
CA ARG A 44 -15.32 -0.49 22.78
C ARG A 44 -16.27 -0.67 23.96
N ASP A 45 -17.30 0.17 24.04
CA ASP A 45 -18.29 0.08 25.11
C ASP A 45 -19.04 -1.27 25.06
N ARG A 46 -19.36 -1.75 23.86
CA ARG A 46 -19.97 -3.08 23.66
C ARG A 46 -19.03 -4.21 24.03
N LEU A 47 -17.76 -4.13 23.64
CA LEU A 47 -16.75 -5.12 24.03
C LEU A 47 -16.62 -5.19 25.55
N LEU A 48 -16.51 -4.03 26.21
CA LEU A 48 -16.46 -3.93 27.67
C LEU A 48 -17.70 -4.54 28.33
N ALA A 49 -18.89 -4.29 27.79
CA ALA A 49 -20.11 -4.92 28.29
C ALA A 49 -20.03 -6.46 28.19
N VAL A 50 -19.59 -7.02 27.07
CA VAL A 50 -19.44 -8.49 26.89
C VAL A 50 -18.39 -9.08 27.83
N LEU A 51 -17.23 -8.42 27.96
CA LEU A 51 -16.17 -8.84 28.87
C LEU A 51 -16.62 -8.77 30.34
N SER A 52 -17.41 -7.76 30.70
CA SER A 52 -17.97 -7.60 32.06
C SER A 52 -18.96 -8.72 32.44
N LEU A 53 -19.67 -9.28 31.46
CA LEU A 53 -20.57 -10.41 31.66
C LEU A 53 -19.81 -11.73 31.86
N SER A 54 -18.63 -11.84 31.26
CA SER A 54 -17.79 -13.04 31.31
C SER A 54 -16.86 -13.05 32.53
N GLY A 55 -16.37 -11.88 32.97
CA GLY A 55 -15.51 -11.69 34.15
C GLY A 55 -16.30 -11.51 35.44
N THR A 56 -17.01 -12.54 35.92
CA THR A 56 -17.67 -12.44 37.24
C THR A 56 -16.62 -12.23 38.35
N LYS A 57 -16.91 -11.37 39.35
CA LYS A 57 -15.98 -11.01 40.45
C LYS A 57 -15.38 -12.18 41.26
N LYS A 58 -15.81 -13.41 41.01
CA LYS A 58 -15.33 -14.63 41.68
C LYS A 58 -14.26 -15.39 40.88
N ASP A 59 -14.09 -15.11 39.59
CA ASP A 59 -13.09 -15.79 38.74
C ASP A 59 -11.94 -14.83 38.41
N SER A 60 -10.87 -14.91 39.20
CA SER A 60 -9.67 -14.07 39.04
C SER A 60 -8.98 -14.27 37.69
N ASN A 61 -9.06 -15.47 37.11
CA ASN A 61 -8.38 -15.79 35.86
C ASN A 61 -9.09 -15.13 34.68
N ALA A 62 -10.42 -15.16 34.65
CA ALA A 62 -11.21 -14.49 33.61
C ALA A 62 -11.01 -12.97 33.64
N GLN A 63 -10.88 -12.38 34.84
CA GLN A 63 -10.60 -10.95 34.97
C GLN A 63 -9.21 -10.56 34.46
N ASN A 64 -8.18 -11.33 34.83
CA ASN A 64 -6.83 -11.09 34.33
C ASN A 64 -6.79 -11.16 32.79
N LEU A 65 -7.45 -12.16 32.19
CA LEU A 65 -7.53 -12.28 30.73
C LEU A 65 -8.24 -11.09 30.09
N CYS A 66 -9.36 -10.62 30.67
CA CYS A 66 -10.03 -9.41 30.18
C CYS A 66 -9.10 -8.18 30.23
N ASP A 67 -8.36 -7.99 31.31
CA ASP A 67 -7.44 -6.87 31.47
C ASP A 67 -6.26 -6.95 30.49
N GLU A 68 -5.72 -8.15 30.25
CA GLU A 68 -4.70 -8.42 29.23
C GLU A 68 -5.21 -8.06 27.83
N LEU A 69 -6.40 -8.54 27.45
CA LEU A 69 -7.03 -8.25 26.17
C LEU A 69 -7.28 -6.75 25.96
N LEU A 70 -7.75 -6.04 26.99
CA LEU A 70 -7.95 -4.59 26.92
C LEU A 70 -6.62 -3.84 26.80
N THR A 71 -5.56 -4.33 27.44
CA THR A 71 -4.21 -3.76 27.32
C THR A 71 -3.66 -3.96 25.91
N GLU A 72 -3.78 -5.16 25.36
CA GLU A 72 -3.39 -5.48 23.97
C GLU A 72 -4.13 -4.59 22.97
N LEU A 73 -5.44 -4.41 23.15
CA LEU A 73 -6.24 -3.55 22.29
C LEU A 73 -5.75 -2.09 22.33
N ARG A 74 -5.47 -1.56 23.53
CA ARG A 74 -4.95 -0.19 23.69
C ARG A 74 -3.60 -0.01 22.99
N VAL A 75 -2.69 -0.97 23.14
CA VAL A 75 -1.38 -0.95 22.49
C VAL A 75 -1.53 -0.98 20.96
N SER A 76 -2.40 -1.84 20.45
CA SER A 76 -2.65 -1.98 19.01
C SER A 76 -3.25 -0.71 18.39
N LEU A 77 -4.24 -0.11 19.07
CA LEU A 77 -4.83 1.16 18.63
C LEU A 77 -3.83 2.32 18.72
N GLY A 78 -3.02 2.38 19.78
CA GLY A 78 -1.98 3.40 19.93
C GLY A 78 -0.90 3.31 18.85
N ARG A 79 -0.45 2.10 18.51
CA ARG A 79 0.52 1.87 17.42
C ARG A 79 0.00 2.42 16.09
N LEU A 80 -1.27 2.20 15.79
CA LEU A 80 -1.91 2.70 14.59
C LEU A 80 -1.99 4.24 14.57
N GLU A 81 -2.43 4.85 15.67
CA GLU A 81 -2.50 6.30 15.77
C GLU A 81 -1.12 6.94 15.58
N CYS A 82 -0.08 6.38 16.19
CA CYS A 82 1.30 6.80 15.99
C CYS A 82 1.73 6.69 14.52
N TYR A 83 1.41 5.58 13.85
CA TYR A 83 1.72 5.38 12.44
C TYR A 83 0.99 6.39 11.53
N GLU A 84 -0.33 6.56 11.69
CA GLU A 84 -1.11 7.52 10.90
C GLU A 84 -0.58 8.96 11.08
N ASN A 85 -0.19 9.32 12.31
CA ASN A 85 0.43 10.61 12.60
C ASN A 85 1.83 10.74 11.95
N ALA A 86 2.64 9.68 11.97
CA ALA A 86 3.95 9.65 11.32
C ALA A 86 3.82 9.85 9.80
N ILE A 87 2.92 9.11 9.14
CA ILE A 87 2.66 9.27 7.70
C ILE A 87 2.17 10.69 7.37
N ARG A 88 1.26 11.25 8.18
CA ARG A 88 0.78 12.62 8.02
C ARG A 88 1.88 13.66 8.17
N SER A 89 2.86 13.42 9.05
CA SER A 89 4.03 14.29 9.23
C SER A 89 5.04 14.21 8.06
N LEU A 90 5.13 13.05 7.39
CA LEU A 90 6.02 12.85 6.24
C LEU A 90 5.50 13.53 4.96
N GLN A 91 4.18 13.58 4.77
CA GLN A 91 3.58 14.06 3.53
C GLN A 91 3.96 15.51 3.16
N PRO A 92 3.93 16.51 4.08
CA PRO A 92 4.36 17.88 3.76
C PRO A 92 5.85 17.98 3.41
N LYS A 93 6.71 17.17 4.05
CA LYS A 93 8.16 17.18 3.78
C LYS A 93 8.45 16.78 2.33
N LEU A 94 7.69 15.82 1.80
CA LEU A 94 7.78 15.40 0.41
C LEU A 94 7.39 16.54 -0.56
N GLU A 95 6.48 17.42 -0.15
CA GLU A 95 5.99 18.57 -0.92
C GLU A 95 6.86 19.83 -0.76
N GLU A 96 7.73 19.92 0.24
CA GLU A 96 8.62 21.07 0.47
C GLU A 96 10.01 20.87 -0.17
N HIS A 97 10.51 19.63 -0.22
CA HIS A 97 11.87 19.33 -0.67
C HIS A 97 12.08 19.32 -2.21
N TRP A 98 11.03 19.50 -3.03
CA TRP A 98 11.19 19.47 -4.51
C TRP A 98 11.93 20.69 -5.09
N GLU A 99 11.94 21.83 -4.39
CA GLU A 99 12.54 23.09 -4.88
C GLU A 99 14.07 23.12 -4.78
N ARG A 100 14.70 22.32 -3.90
CA ARG A 100 16.15 22.34 -3.63
C ARG A 100 16.92 21.24 -4.36
N ARG A 101 16.68 21.14 -5.66
CA ARG A 101 16.99 19.99 -6.52
C ARG A 101 18.48 19.77 -6.89
N TRP A 102 19.42 20.55 -6.35
CA TRP A 102 20.79 20.60 -6.88
C TRP A 102 21.88 20.12 -5.92
N GLU A 103 21.53 19.72 -4.69
CA GLU A 103 22.51 19.42 -3.63
C GLU A 103 22.33 18.05 -2.96
N ILE A 104 21.89 17.02 -3.69
CA ILE A 104 22.04 15.64 -3.20
C ILE A 104 23.20 15.01 -3.99
N PRO A 105 24.42 15.00 -3.43
CA PRO A 105 25.61 14.58 -4.18
C PRO A 105 25.60 13.10 -4.58
N ASN A 106 24.69 12.30 -4.02
CA ASN A 106 24.72 10.84 -4.12
C ASN A 106 23.28 10.28 -4.28
N GLY A 107 22.83 10.11 -5.53
CA GLY A 107 21.55 9.44 -5.83
C GLY A 107 21.52 7.96 -5.38
N LEU A 108 20.45 7.23 -5.69
CA LEU A 108 20.27 5.84 -5.20
C LEU A 108 21.46 4.93 -5.55
N LEU A 109 22.09 5.15 -6.71
CA LEU A 109 23.30 4.45 -7.17
C LEU A 109 24.54 4.63 -6.26
N ALA A 110 24.65 5.77 -5.58
CA ALA A 110 25.82 6.08 -4.74
C ALA A 110 25.60 5.67 -3.27
N LEU A 111 24.35 5.64 -2.81
CA LEU A 111 23.97 5.17 -1.47
C LEU A 111 23.76 3.65 -1.42
N GLY A 112 23.19 3.08 -2.49
CA GLY A 112 22.96 1.65 -2.65
C GLY A 112 24.23 0.93 -3.11
N ARG A 113 25.06 0.46 -2.17
CA ARG A 113 26.27 -0.32 -2.51
C ARG A 113 25.95 -1.67 -3.18
N SER A 114 24.72 -2.18 -3.05
CA SER A 114 24.20 -3.34 -3.79
C SER A 114 22.70 -3.23 -4.06
N ALA A 115 22.24 -3.81 -5.16
CA ALA A 115 20.81 -3.86 -5.51
C ALA A 115 20.01 -4.65 -4.46
N LEU A 116 20.59 -5.72 -3.91
CA LEU A 116 20.01 -6.52 -2.83
C LEU A 116 19.75 -5.67 -1.57
N ALA A 117 20.68 -4.80 -1.18
CA ALA A 117 20.49 -3.94 -0.02
C ALA A 117 19.27 -3.01 -0.20
N VAL A 118 19.08 -2.46 -1.41
CA VAL A 118 17.90 -1.65 -1.73
C VAL A 118 16.63 -2.50 -1.66
N ALA A 119 16.61 -3.68 -2.28
CA ALA A 119 15.46 -4.58 -2.24
C ALA A 119 15.06 -4.96 -0.79
N GLN A 120 16.05 -5.23 0.07
CA GLN A 120 15.83 -5.52 1.49
C GLN A 120 15.25 -4.32 2.25
N GLN A 121 15.70 -3.09 1.98
CA GLN A 121 15.11 -1.91 2.61
C GLN A 121 13.70 -1.62 2.10
N LEU A 122 13.43 -1.88 0.81
CA LEU A 122 12.07 -1.83 0.27
C LEU A 122 11.15 -2.84 0.97
N ALA A 123 11.63 -4.06 1.23
CA ALA A 123 10.88 -5.06 1.98
C ALA A 123 10.54 -4.61 3.41
N HIS A 124 11.46 -3.94 4.12
CA HIS A 124 11.18 -3.34 5.43
C HIS A 124 10.04 -2.32 5.36
N ILE A 125 10.09 -1.39 4.39
CA ILE A 125 9.07 -0.35 4.23
C ILE A 125 7.71 -0.98 3.85
N GLU A 126 7.72 -1.95 2.94
CA GLU A 126 6.51 -2.65 2.49
C GLU A 126 5.84 -3.42 3.63
N LEU A 127 6.59 -4.21 4.41
CA LEU A 127 6.05 -4.97 5.54
C LEU A 127 5.53 -4.06 6.65
N GLU A 128 6.24 -2.97 6.97
CA GLU A 128 5.75 -1.97 7.93
C GLU A 128 4.39 -1.43 7.49
N ARG A 129 4.28 -0.94 6.24
CA ARG A 129 3.02 -0.36 5.74
C ARG A 129 1.91 -1.41 5.60
N LEU A 130 2.22 -2.62 5.14
CA LEU A 130 1.26 -3.72 4.98
C LEU A 130 0.72 -4.16 6.34
N SER A 131 1.56 -4.23 7.38
CA SER A 131 1.14 -4.60 8.73
C SER A 131 0.06 -3.68 9.31
N MET A 132 0.00 -2.43 8.85
CA MET A 132 -0.98 -1.43 9.28
C MET A 132 -2.31 -1.51 8.53
N VAL A 133 -2.37 -2.21 7.39
CA VAL A 133 -3.61 -2.39 6.61
C VAL A 133 -4.59 -3.26 7.40
N GLY A 134 -5.71 -2.68 7.82
CA GLY A 134 -6.79 -3.38 8.50
C GLY A 134 -7.49 -4.41 7.61
N LEU A 135 -7.80 -5.58 8.16
CA LEU A 135 -8.66 -6.55 7.47
C LEU A 135 -10.11 -6.05 7.43
N ASP A 136 -10.54 -5.32 8.47
CA ASP A 136 -11.79 -4.56 8.55
C ASP A 136 -11.89 -3.54 7.41
N GLU A 137 -10.84 -2.75 7.21
CA GLU A 137 -10.76 -1.74 6.17
C GLU A 137 -10.84 -2.36 4.76
N LEU A 138 -10.21 -3.53 4.57
CA LEU A 138 -10.32 -4.31 3.33
C LEU A 138 -11.76 -4.80 3.12
N VAL A 139 -12.38 -5.43 4.11
CA VAL A 139 -13.76 -5.93 3.99
C VAL A 139 -14.75 -4.80 3.73
N GLU A 140 -14.59 -3.65 4.39
CA GLU A 140 -15.42 -2.47 4.15
C GLU A 140 -15.25 -1.95 2.71
N MET A 141 -14.01 -1.83 2.23
CA MET A 141 -13.73 -1.40 0.86
C MET A 141 -14.34 -2.37 -0.18
N LEU A 142 -14.17 -3.68 0.01
CA LEU A 142 -14.75 -4.71 -0.87
C LEU A 142 -16.28 -4.69 -0.82
N GLY A 143 -16.86 -4.43 0.36
CA GLY A 143 -18.29 -4.23 0.59
C GLY A 143 -18.90 -3.11 -0.23
N ASN A 144 -18.18 -1.98 -0.30
CA ASN A 144 -18.59 -0.75 -0.97
C ASN A 144 -18.26 -0.74 -2.47
N ALA A 145 -17.45 -1.70 -2.95
CA ALA A 145 -17.08 -1.78 -4.35
C ALA A 145 -18.16 -2.49 -5.21
N HIS A 146 -18.53 -1.87 -6.33
CA HIS A 146 -19.46 -2.44 -7.30
C HIS A 146 -18.75 -3.23 -8.41
N SER A 147 -17.53 -2.82 -8.76
CA SER A 147 -16.69 -3.45 -9.77
C SER A 147 -15.21 -3.34 -9.37
N LEU A 148 -14.35 -4.12 -10.04
CA LEU A 148 -12.90 -3.99 -9.89
C LEU A 148 -12.40 -2.60 -10.31
N ASP A 149 -13.03 -1.98 -11.31
CA ASP A 149 -12.68 -0.63 -11.74
C ASP A 149 -13.01 0.41 -10.66
N HIS A 150 -14.08 0.19 -9.89
CA HIS A 150 -14.46 1.08 -8.80
C HIS A 150 -13.39 1.14 -7.70
N LEU A 151 -12.70 0.01 -7.44
CA LEU A 151 -11.58 -0.06 -6.48
C LEU A 151 -10.39 0.83 -6.89
N GLY A 152 -10.19 1.05 -8.20
CA GLY A 152 -9.11 1.89 -8.72
C GLY A 152 -9.48 3.37 -8.88
N GLN A 153 -10.77 3.70 -8.92
CA GLN A 153 -11.26 5.06 -9.17
C GLN A 153 -11.44 5.88 -7.89
N GLN A 154 -11.84 5.25 -6.79
CA GLN A 154 -11.99 5.93 -5.51
C GLN A 154 -10.67 5.87 -4.74
N PRO A 155 -10.27 6.95 -4.05
CA PRO A 155 -9.16 6.84 -3.12
C PRO A 155 -9.54 5.81 -2.06
N PRO A 156 -8.73 4.75 -1.86
CA PRO A 156 -9.02 3.79 -0.82
C PRO A 156 -9.02 4.49 0.55
N PRO A 157 -9.72 3.93 1.55
CA PRO A 157 -9.72 4.48 2.89
C PRO A 157 -8.34 4.33 3.58
N GLY A 158 -8.24 4.90 4.78
CA GLY A 158 -7.27 4.55 5.83
C GLY A 158 -5.86 4.18 5.40
N CYS A 159 -5.38 3.05 5.95
CA CYS A 159 -4.02 2.57 5.74
C CYS A 159 -3.82 1.97 4.35
N ILE A 160 -4.90 1.51 3.70
CA ILE A 160 -4.81 1.00 2.34
C ILE A 160 -4.39 2.12 1.38
N ARG A 161 -4.87 3.35 1.59
CA ARG A 161 -4.38 4.52 0.88
C ARG A 161 -2.90 4.75 1.03
N HIS A 162 -2.38 4.65 2.25
CA HIS A 162 -0.95 4.85 2.51
C HIS A 162 -0.10 3.76 1.84
N TYR A 163 -0.63 2.54 1.76
CA TYR A 163 0.02 1.42 1.07
C TYR A 163 0.00 1.59 -0.46
N VAL A 164 -1.14 1.96 -1.05
CA VAL A 164 -1.23 2.26 -2.50
C VAL A 164 -0.39 3.49 -2.86
N GLN A 165 -0.36 4.50 -2.01
CA GLN A 165 0.47 5.69 -2.21
C GLN A 165 1.96 5.34 -2.21
N TRP A 166 2.40 4.38 -1.38
CA TRP A 166 3.78 3.88 -1.41
C TRP A 166 4.15 3.33 -2.79
N PHE A 167 3.30 2.45 -3.34
CA PHE A 167 3.51 1.85 -4.65
C PHE A 167 3.70 2.93 -5.73
N ASN A 168 2.83 3.95 -5.72
CA ASN A 168 2.90 5.07 -6.65
C ASN A 168 4.16 5.93 -6.45
N GLN A 169 4.53 6.19 -5.18
CA GLN A 169 5.75 6.91 -4.83
C GLN A 169 7.01 6.17 -5.32
N LEU A 170 7.08 4.85 -5.13
CA LEU A 170 8.21 4.03 -5.57
C LEU A 170 8.32 3.95 -7.10
N SER A 171 7.18 3.83 -7.79
CA SER A 171 7.12 3.91 -9.25
C SER A 171 7.62 5.27 -9.77
N GLN A 172 7.13 6.36 -9.16
CA GLN A 172 7.56 7.72 -9.48
C GLN A 172 9.03 7.97 -9.14
N LEU A 173 9.53 7.44 -8.01
CA LEU A 173 10.92 7.53 -7.60
C LEU A 173 11.83 6.85 -8.63
N SER A 174 11.46 5.65 -9.08
CA SER A 174 12.21 4.91 -10.10
C SER A 174 12.37 5.73 -11.39
N ALA A 175 11.30 6.37 -11.86
CA ALA A 175 11.36 7.27 -13.01
C ALA A 175 12.17 8.55 -12.73
N SER A 176 12.02 9.10 -11.51
CA SER A 176 12.71 10.31 -11.05
C SER A 176 14.22 10.14 -10.98
N GLU A 177 14.71 9.02 -10.46
CA GLU A 177 16.14 8.68 -10.39
C GLU A 177 16.76 8.68 -11.80
N ILE A 178 16.09 8.05 -12.77
CA ILE A 178 16.58 7.98 -14.15
C ILE A 178 16.62 9.39 -14.77
N LEU A 179 15.54 10.15 -14.64
CA LEU A 179 15.42 11.47 -15.27
C LEU A 179 16.24 12.56 -14.56
N SER A 180 16.73 12.30 -13.35
CA SER A 180 17.66 13.21 -12.67
C SER A 180 19.07 13.20 -13.29
N HIS A 181 19.37 12.24 -14.17
CA HIS A 181 20.64 12.19 -14.87
C HIS A 181 20.56 12.79 -16.29
N GLN A 182 21.25 13.91 -16.50
CA GLN A 182 21.32 14.58 -17.81
C GLN A 182 22.05 13.75 -18.88
N HIS A 183 23.08 12.99 -18.50
CA HIS A 183 23.88 12.20 -19.44
C HIS A 183 23.31 10.81 -19.69
N LYS A 184 23.11 10.45 -20.97
CA LYS A 184 22.57 9.14 -21.40
C LYS A 184 23.27 7.91 -20.80
N ARG A 185 24.59 7.99 -20.59
CA ARG A 185 25.37 6.89 -19.97
C ARG A 185 25.01 6.68 -18.50
N HIS A 186 24.72 7.75 -17.76
CA HIS A 186 24.32 7.66 -16.35
C HIS A 186 22.87 7.19 -16.23
N ARG A 187 21.97 7.68 -17.10
CA ARG A 187 20.61 7.14 -17.20
C ARG A 187 20.58 5.64 -17.44
N ALA A 188 21.35 5.15 -18.42
CA ALA A 188 21.42 3.72 -18.72
C ALA A 188 21.90 2.91 -17.51
N ARG A 189 22.95 3.37 -16.80
CA ARG A 189 23.41 2.72 -15.55
C ARG A 189 22.33 2.69 -14.47
N CYS A 190 21.56 3.77 -14.32
CA CYS A 190 20.45 3.84 -13.37
C CYS A 190 19.35 2.83 -13.72
N VAL A 191 18.98 2.72 -15.01
CA VAL A 191 18.03 1.69 -15.48
C VAL A 191 18.53 0.29 -15.17
N GLU A 192 19.79 -0.03 -15.51
CA GLU A 192 20.37 -1.36 -15.28
C GLU A 192 20.42 -1.74 -13.79
N PHE A 193 20.65 -0.74 -12.92
CA PHE A 193 20.62 -0.91 -11.48
C PHE A 193 19.20 -1.15 -10.96
N LEU A 194 18.21 -0.37 -11.41
CA LEU A 194 16.81 -0.56 -11.02
C LEU A 194 16.25 -1.91 -11.50
N LEU A 195 16.66 -2.37 -12.69
CA LEU A 195 16.36 -3.73 -13.14
C LEU A 195 16.95 -4.80 -12.22
N GLU A 196 18.15 -4.57 -11.69
CA GLU A 196 18.75 -5.47 -10.71
C GLU A 196 18.02 -5.43 -9.36
N VAL A 197 17.62 -4.24 -8.90
CA VAL A 197 16.80 -4.11 -7.68
C VAL A 197 15.47 -4.84 -7.85
N ALA A 198 14.81 -4.70 -8.99
CA ALA A 198 13.57 -5.42 -9.30
C ALA A 198 13.77 -6.95 -9.31
N ARG A 199 14.90 -7.43 -9.88
CA ARG A 199 15.27 -8.84 -9.83
C ARG A 199 15.47 -9.34 -8.40
N GLU A 200 16.13 -8.55 -7.56
CA GLU A 200 16.33 -8.87 -6.14
C GLU A 200 15.02 -8.83 -5.35
N CYS A 201 14.12 -7.89 -5.64
CA CYS A 201 12.77 -7.87 -5.08
C CYS A 201 12.01 -9.17 -5.41
N LEU A 202 12.09 -9.65 -6.65
CA LEU A 202 11.52 -10.95 -7.04
C LEU A 202 12.16 -12.10 -6.25
N ALA A 203 13.49 -12.12 -6.14
CA ALA A 203 14.22 -13.20 -5.48
C ALA A 203 13.89 -13.32 -3.99
N ILE A 204 13.71 -12.19 -3.29
CA ILE A 204 13.34 -12.18 -1.87
C ILE A 204 11.83 -12.25 -1.64
N GLY A 205 11.01 -12.39 -2.69
CA GLY A 205 9.55 -12.51 -2.60
C GLY A 205 8.78 -11.19 -2.35
N ASN A 206 9.40 -10.05 -2.66
CA ASN A 206 8.75 -8.74 -2.67
C ASN A 206 8.19 -8.39 -4.06
N PHE A 207 7.00 -8.91 -4.35
CA PHE A 207 6.34 -8.72 -5.64
C PHE A 207 5.73 -7.33 -5.81
N ASN A 208 5.35 -6.68 -4.72
CA ASN A 208 4.75 -5.33 -4.77
C ASN A 208 5.79 -4.29 -5.25
N SER A 209 6.98 -4.29 -4.65
CA SER A 209 8.06 -3.38 -5.07
C SER A 209 8.60 -3.71 -6.46
N LEU A 210 8.68 -4.99 -6.84
CA LEU A 210 8.97 -5.40 -8.22
C LEU A 210 8.00 -4.72 -9.20
N ALA A 211 6.69 -4.84 -8.96
CA ALA A 211 5.67 -4.24 -9.81
C ALA A 211 5.76 -2.71 -9.85
N ALA A 212 6.05 -2.06 -8.72
CA ALA A 212 6.23 -0.61 -8.66
C ALA A 212 7.43 -0.14 -9.49
N ILE A 213 8.59 -0.81 -9.38
CA ILE A 213 9.79 -0.46 -10.15
C ILE A 213 9.53 -0.67 -11.66
N ILE A 214 8.92 -1.80 -12.04
CA ILE A 214 8.58 -2.07 -13.44
C ILE A 214 7.60 -1.03 -13.99
N ALA A 215 6.61 -0.59 -13.20
CA ALA A 215 5.72 0.49 -13.57
C ALA A 215 6.49 1.81 -13.80
N GLY A 216 7.45 2.14 -12.95
CA GLY A 216 8.30 3.33 -13.11
C GLY A 216 9.19 3.28 -14.36
N LEU A 217 9.79 2.12 -14.65
CA LEU A 217 10.58 1.89 -15.87
C LEU A 217 9.73 1.94 -17.14
N SER A 218 8.47 1.50 -17.04
CA SER A 218 7.50 1.48 -18.13
C SER A 218 6.76 2.82 -18.29
N ALA A 219 6.95 3.76 -17.36
CA ALA A 219 6.32 5.08 -17.43
C ALA A 219 6.73 5.81 -18.71
N GLN A 220 5.76 6.45 -19.36
CA GLN A 220 5.96 7.04 -20.69
C GLN A 220 7.17 8.00 -20.78
N PRO A 221 7.43 8.92 -19.81
CA PRO A 221 8.62 9.77 -19.85
C PRO A 221 9.96 8.99 -19.91
N VAL A 222 10.02 7.79 -19.36
CA VAL A 222 11.20 6.91 -19.35
C VAL A 222 11.20 5.99 -20.57
N ALA A 223 10.09 5.32 -20.86
CA ALA A 223 9.94 4.35 -21.95
C ALA A 223 10.31 4.95 -23.33
N ARG A 224 10.08 6.25 -23.52
CA ARG A 224 10.38 6.93 -24.78
C ARG A 224 11.86 7.28 -25.03
N LEU A 225 12.74 7.13 -24.04
CA LEU A 225 14.17 7.46 -24.13
C LEU A 225 14.95 6.44 -24.96
N ARG A 226 14.64 6.31 -26.26
CA ARG A 226 15.16 5.26 -27.15
C ARG A 226 16.68 5.20 -27.19
N LYS A 227 17.38 6.34 -27.15
CA LYS A 227 18.85 6.38 -27.16
C LYS A 227 19.45 5.92 -25.83
N THR A 228 18.73 6.10 -24.73
CA THR A 228 19.09 5.54 -23.42
C THR A 228 18.86 4.03 -23.42
N TRP A 229 17.68 3.57 -23.84
CA TRP A 229 17.33 2.15 -23.92
C TRP A 229 18.17 1.34 -24.90
N ALA A 230 18.77 1.98 -25.92
CA ALA A 230 19.73 1.32 -26.81
C ALA A 230 21.05 0.92 -26.10
N LYS A 231 21.28 1.37 -24.86
CA LYS A 231 22.44 1.03 -24.02
C LYS A 231 22.11 0.07 -22.88
N VAL A 232 20.88 -0.40 -22.82
CA VAL A 232 20.37 -1.26 -21.76
C VAL A 232 20.00 -2.59 -22.37
N ASP A 233 20.30 -3.70 -21.70
CA ASP A 233 19.79 -5.00 -22.10
C ASP A 233 18.29 -5.10 -21.80
N LYS A 234 17.47 -4.87 -22.83
CA LYS A 234 16.01 -4.88 -22.73
C LYS A 234 15.44 -6.25 -22.35
N SER A 235 16.17 -7.34 -22.61
CA SER A 235 15.69 -8.68 -22.29
C SER A 235 15.46 -8.85 -20.78
N ARG A 236 16.26 -8.16 -19.95
CA ARG A 236 16.08 -8.13 -18.48
C ARG A 236 14.75 -7.53 -18.07
N LEU A 237 14.32 -6.44 -18.71
CA LEU A 237 13.00 -5.84 -18.48
C LEU A 237 11.88 -6.78 -18.91
N GLU A 238 12.00 -7.39 -20.09
CA GLU A 238 10.98 -8.30 -20.63
C GLU A 238 10.79 -9.52 -19.73
N VAL A 239 11.86 -10.10 -19.19
CA VAL A 239 11.79 -11.23 -18.24
C VAL A 239 11.03 -10.84 -16.97
N LEU A 240 11.30 -9.64 -16.43
CA LEU A 240 10.61 -9.16 -15.24
C LEU A 240 9.14 -8.79 -15.52
N GLN A 241 8.84 -8.22 -16.70
CA GLN A 241 7.46 -7.93 -17.12
C GLN A 241 6.64 -9.22 -17.27
N ARG A 242 7.23 -10.32 -17.74
CA ARG A 242 6.54 -11.63 -17.81
C ARG A 242 6.09 -12.15 -16.44
N GLN A 243 6.77 -11.75 -15.36
CA GLN A 243 6.33 -12.10 -13.99
C GLN A 243 5.03 -11.42 -13.59
N LEU A 244 4.59 -10.40 -14.34
CA LEU A 244 3.38 -9.61 -14.08
C LEU A 244 2.40 -9.66 -15.26
N ASP A 245 2.61 -10.58 -16.20
CA ASP A 245 1.78 -10.71 -17.39
C ASP A 245 0.37 -11.19 -17.01
N PRO A 246 -0.70 -10.54 -17.51
CA PRO A 246 -2.08 -10.90 -17.15
C PRO A 246 -2.57 -12.21 -17.79
N SER A 247 -1.84 -12.80 -18.76
CA SER A 247 -2.25 -14.01 -19.46
C SER A 247 -2.46 -15.19 -18.50
N GLY A 248 -3.50 -15.99 -18.78
CA GLY A 248 -3.86 -17.12 -17.91
C GLY A 248 -4.20 -16.70 -16.48
N ASN A 249 -4.78 -15.50 -16.28
CA ASN A 249 -5.05 -14.91 -14.96
C ASN A 249 -3.76 -14.81 -14.13
N PHE A 250 -2.73 -14.20 -14.69
CA PHE A 250 -1.43 -14.02 -14.02
C PHE A 250 -0.76 -15.36 -13.65
N ALA A 251 -0.79 -16.34 -14.56
CA ALA A 251 -0.32 -17.71 -14.27
C ALA A 251 1.15 -17.77 -13.78
N VAL A 252 2.04 -17.01 -14.43
CA VAL A 252 3.46 -16.95 -14.06
C VAL A 252 3.64 -16.34 -12.67
N TYR A 253 3.04 -15.17 -12.42
CA TYR A 253 3.01 -14.52 -11.10
C TYR A 253 2.57 -15.49 -10.01
N ARG A 254 1.44 -16.18 -10.20
CA ARG A 254 0.85 -17.08 -9.20
C ARG A 254 1.75 -18.27 -8.92
N ALA A 255 2.40 -18.84 -9.94
CA ALA A 255 3.37 -19.91 -9.76
C ALA A 255 4.58 -19.44 -8.93
N THR A 256 5.12 -18.26 -9.23
CA THR A 256 6.26 -17.69 -8.50
C THR A 256 5.90 -17.30 -7.06
N LEU A 257 4.72 -16.72 -6.84
CA LEU A 257 4.20 -16.43 -5.49
C LEU A 257 4.05 -17.71 -4.67
N LYS A 258 3.50 -18.79 -5.27
CA LYS A 258 3.38 -20.09 -4.60
C LYS A 258 4.74 -20.67 -4.22
N ALA A 259 5.75 -20.52 -5.08
CA ALA A 259 7.11 -20.94 -4.76
C ALA A 259 7.69 -20.12 -3.60
N ALA A 260 7.48 -18.80 -3.57
CA ALA A 260 7.94 -17.95 -2.46
C ALA A 260 7.28 -18.33 -1.12
N ILE A 261 5.97 -18.58 -1.12
CA ILE A 261 5.23 -19.08 0.07
C ILE A 261 5.85 -20.40 0.55
N TRP A 262 6.09 -21.34 -0.35
CA TRP A 262 6.66 -22.65 0.00
C TRP A 262 8.08 -22.54 0.58
N ILE A 263 8.89 -21.60 0.09
CA ILE A 263 10.23 -21.33 0.62
C ILE A 263 10.14 -20.76 2.04
N GLU A 264 9.24 -19.79 2.26
CA GLU A 264 9.04 -19.13 3.56
C GLU A 264 8.56 -20.15 4.61
N GLU A 265 7.57 -20.99 4.29
CA GLU A 265 7.04 -22.02 5.19
C GLU A 265 8.10 -23.05 5.64
N ARG A 266 9.09 -23.34 4.78
CA ARG A 266 10.17 -24.29 5.10
C ARG A 266 11.30 -23.69 5.90
N SER A 267 11.48 -22.37 5.85
CA SER A 267 12.61 -21.71 6.49
C SER A 267 12.27 -20.29 6.96
N PRO A 268 11.32 -20.16 7.92
CA PRO A 268 10.75 -18.86 8.32
C PRO A 268 11.77 -17.92 9.01
N ARG A 269 12.90 -18.47 9.47
CA ARG A 269 14.01 -17.70 10.08
C ARG A 269 15.23 -17.56 9.18
N ALA A 270 15.19 -18.09 7.96
CA ALA A 270 16.26 -17.82 7.01
C ALA A 270 16.17 -16.35 6.61
N ASN A 271 17.28 -15.64 6.76
CA ASN A 271 17.38 -14.21 6.51
C ASN A 271 17.38 -13.87 5.01
N SER A 272 16.53 -14.54 4.23
CA SER A 272 16.64 -14.64 2.77
C SER A 272 15.33 -14.47 2.03
N ALA A 273 14.16 -14.49 2.69
CA ALA A 273 12.88 -14.37 2.00
C ALA A 273 11.81 -13.69 2.87
N VAL A 274 10.91 -13.00 2.19
CA VAL A 274 9.65 -12.46 2.70
C VAL A 274 8.56 -12.76 1.67
N VAL A 275 7.28 -12.70 2.03
CA VAL A 275 6.19 -12.81 1.06
C VAL A 275 5.38 -11.53 1.09
N ILE A 276 5.56 -10.70 0.07
CA ILE A 276 4.84 -9.45 -0.12
C ILE A 276 4.15 -9.51 -1.48
N PRO A 277 2.86 -9.89 -1.53
CA PRO A 277 2.14 -10.06 -2.78
C PRO A 277 2.00 -8.73 -3.52
N PHE A 278 1.88 -8.78 -4.84
CA PHE A 278 1.46 -7.59 -5.59
C PHE A 278 0.01 -7.25 -5.22
N PHE A 279 -0.16 -6.12 -4.53
CA PHE A 279 -1.40 -5.75 -3.87
C PHE A 279 -2.58 -5.62 -4.84
N GLY A 280 -2.34 -5.17 -6.08
CA GLY A 280 -3.38 -5.06 -7.10
C GLY A 280 -4.01 -6.39 -7.50
N ILE A 281 -3.21 -7.47 -7.58
CA ILE A 281 -3.73 -8.82 -7.86
C ILE A 281 -4.41 -9.39 -6.61
N LEU A 282 -3.83 -9.17 -5.43
CA LEU A 282 -4.44 -9.59 -4.17
C LEU A 282 -5.84 -8.99 -3.98
N LEU A 283 -6.00 -7.69 -4.20
CA LEU A 283 -7.31 -7.01 -4.09
C LEU A 283 -8.32 -7.56 -5.11
N ARG A 284 -7.87 -7.88 -6.33
CA ARG A 284 -8.72 -8.52 -7.34
C ARG A 284 -9.24 -9.87 -6.84
N ASP A 285 -8.36 -10.71 -6.30
CA ASP A 285 -8.74 -12.04 -5.82
C ASP A 285 -9.70 -11.94 -4.62
N LEU A 286 -9.37 -11.10 -3.64
CA LEU A 286 -10.22 -10.85 -2.47
C LEU A 286 -11.60 -10.34 -2.90
N PHE A 287 -11.68 -9.42 -3.87
CA PHE A 287 -12.95 -8.94 -4.39
C PHE A 287 -13.78 -10.04 -5.04
N MET A 288 -13.15 -10.89 -5.85
CA MET A 288 -13.87 -11.98 -6.53
C MET A 288 -14.44 -13.01 -5.54
N HIS A 289 -13.71 -13.37 -4.49
CA HIS A 289 -14.22 -14.28 -3.44
C HIS A 289 -15.26 -13.60 -2.54
N TYR A 290 -15.05 -12.33 -2.18
CA TYR A 290 -16.02 -11.57 -1.39
C TYR A 290 -17.38 -11.43 -2.11
N ARG A 291 -17.36 -11.22 -3.43
CA ARG A 291 -18.58 -11.20 -4.26
C ARG A 291 -19.36 -12.52 -4.20
N GLN A 292 -18.67 -13.64 -4.11
CA GLN A 292 -19.31 -14.96 -3.99
C GLN A 292 -19.96 -15.15 -2.60
N CYS A 293 -19.35 -14.59 -1.55
CA CYS A 293 -19.93 -14.60 -0.20
C CYS A 293 -21.28 -13.88 -0.15
N ARG A 294 -21.48 -12.86 -1.00
CA ARG A 294 -22.73 -12.08 -1.10
C ARG A 294 -23.84 -12.73 -1.90
N ASN A 295 -23.58 -13.88 -2.53
CA ASN A 295 -24.57 -14.62 -3.30
C ASN A 295 -25.08 -15.80 -2.47
N PRO A 296 -26.20 -15.66 -1.73
CA PRO A 296 -26.77 -16.76 -0.97
C PRO A 296 -27.15 -17.92 -1.89
N GLY A 297 -27.08 -19.14 -1.36
CA GLY A 297 -27.47 -20.33 -2.11
C GLY A 297 -28.99 -20.36 -2.41
N PRO A 298 -29.46 -21.35 -3.18
CA PRO A 298 -30.88 -21.48 -3.53
C PRO A 298 -31.83 -21.53 -2.32
N SER A 299 -31.35 -21.99 -1.17
CA SER A 299 -32.09 -22.06 0.10
C SER A 299 -32.20 -20.72 0.84
N GLY A 300 -31.54 -19.65 0.37
CA GLY A 300 -31.44 -18.37 1.07
C GLY A 300 -30.41 -18.35 2.21
N TYR A 301 -29.71 -19.45 2.47
CA TYR A 301 -28.63 -19.51 3.48
C TYR A 301 -27.32 -18.92 2.94
N LEU A 302 -26.46 -18.48 3.86
CA LEU A 302 -25.11 -18.01 3.54
C LEU A 302 -24.32 -19.09 2.80
N ASN A 303 -23.56 -18.69 1.78
CA ASN A 303 -22.71 -19.60 1.03
C ASN A 303 -21.44 -19.93 1.84
N ARG A 304 -21.52 -20.96 2.70
CA ARG A 304 -20.43 -21.36 3.58
C ARG A 304 -19.12 -21.64 2.84
N MET A 305 -19.18 -22.27 1.66
CA MET A 305 -17.97 -22.56 0.87
C MET A 305 -17.27 -21.27 0.42
N ALA A 306 -18.03 -20.29 -0.07
CA ALA A 306 -17.45 -19.00 -0.45
C ALA A 306 -16.82 -18.27 0.75
N PHE A 307 -17.45 -18.31 1.92
CA PHE A 307 -16.88 -17.75 3.15
C PHE A 307 -15.61 -18.47 3.61
N ASP A 308 -15.53 -19.80 3.43
CA ASP A 308 -14.35 -20.60 3.78
C ASP A 308 -13.15 -20.27 2.87
N GLU A 309 -13.39 -20.14 1.57
CA GLU A 309 -12.37 -19.70 0.61
C GLU A 309 -11.89 -18.28 0.90
N PHE A 310 -12.82 -17.35 1.15
CA PHE A 310 -12.49 -15.97 1.51
C PHE A 310 -11.71 -15.91 2.82
N GLY A 311 -12.13 -16.68 3.84
CA GLY A 311 -11.44 -16.80 5.12
C GLY A 311 -10.01 -17.33 4.97
N THR A 312 -9.80 -18.31 4.08
CA THR A 312 -8.47 -18.85 3.79
C THR A 312 -7.53 -17.78 3.23
N LEU A 313 -8.01 -16.94 2.31
CA LEU A 313 -7.22 -15.82 1.75
C LEU A 313 -6.93 -14.75 2.81
N MET A 314 -7.91 -14.42 3.65
CA MET A 314 -7.74 -13.43 4.72
C MET A 314 -6.74 -13.90 5.78
N ALA A 315 -6.81 -15.17 6.19
CA ALA A 315 -5.85 -15.78 7.12
C ALA A 315 -4.44 -15.86 6.52
N GLN A 316 -4.31 -16.01 5.21
CA GLN A 316 -3.01 -15.95 4.54
C GLN A 316 -2.45 -14.53 4.52
N LEU A 317 -3.28 -13.54 4.21
CA LEU A 317 -2.88 -12.13 4.26
C LEU A 317 -2.45 -11.72 5.66
N GLU A 318 -3.19 -12.15 6.68
CA GLU A 318 -2.86 -11.89 8.08
C GLU A 318 -1.47 -12.45 8.46
N ARG A 319 -1.15 -13.66 8.02
CA ARG A 319 0.19 -14.25 8.21
C ARG A 319 1.29 -13.40 7.57
N TRP A 320 1.09 -12.90 6.35
CA TRP A 320 2.08 -12.05 5.69
C TRP A 320 2.23 -10.68 6.36
N LYS A 321 1.14 -10.11 6.89
CA LYS A 321 1.15 -8.85 7.64
C LYS A 321 1.95 -8.94 8.94
N LEU A 322 1.92 -10.10 9.58
CA LEU A 322 2.60 -10.36 10.85
C LEU A 322 4.03 -10.91 10.66
N ALA A 323 4.49 -11.07 9.43
CA ALA A 323 5.81 -11.59 9.14
C ALA A 323 6.93 -10.64 9.62
N GLU A 324 7.90 -11.19 10.36
CA GLU A 324 9.07 -10.44 10.79
C GLU A 324 10.10 -10.32 9.65
N CYS A 325 10.55 -9.09 9.41
CA CYS A 325 11.60 -8.83 8.43
C CYS A 325 12.99 -9.00 9.06
N HIS A 326 13.67 -10.09 8.75
CA HIS A 326 14.97 -10.42 9.33
C HIS A 326 16.16 -9.68 8.68
N PHE A 327 15.95 -9.02 7.53
CA PHE A 327 17.03 -8.38 6.79
C PHE A 327 17.70 -7.27 7.59
N SER A 328 19.01 -7.09 7.42
CA SER A 328 19.72 -5.98 8.07
C SER A 328 19.18 -4.62 7.63
N ARG A 329 18.90 -3.75 8.60
CA ARG A 329 18.41 -2.38 8.34
C ARG A 329 19.57 -1.43 8.03
N VAL A 330 19.37 -0.59 7.02
CA VAL A 330 20.29 0.47 6.61
C VAL A 330 19.54 1.79 6.66
N ALA A 331 19.57 2.47 7.82
CA ALA A 331 18.77 3.66 8.08
C ALA A 331 18.94 4.79 7.05
N PRO A 332 20.15 5.13 6.56
CA PRO A 332 20.32 6.16 5.53
C PRO A 332 19.59 5.83 4.22
N LEU A 333 19.54 4.54 3.86
CA LEU A 333 18.89 4.10 2.63
C LEU A 333 17.37 4.09 2.78
N ILE A 334 16.83 3.66 3.93
CA ILE A 334 15.40 3.80 4.24
C ILE A 334 14.99 5.27 4.20
N GLN A 335 15.77 6.16 4.83
CA GLN A 335 15.50 7.59 4.84
C GLN A 335 15.49 8.16 3.43
N TYR A 336 16.47 7.79 2.59
CA TYR A 336 16.50 8.20 1.18
C TYR A 336 15.26 7.73 0.43
N LEU A 337 14.91 6.45 0.53
CA LEU A 337 13.75 5.88 -0.17
C LEU A 337 12.43 6.55 0.23
N LEU A 338 12.29 6.98 1.48
CA LEU A 338 11.08 7.61 2.00
C LEU A 338 11.00 9.12 1.72
N LEU A 339 12.13 9.82 1.66
CA LEU A 339 12.19 11.29 1.63
C LEU A 339 12.75 11.88 0.34
N SER A 340 13.22 11.04 -0.60
CA SER A 340 13.79 11.53 -1.86
C SER A 340 12.76 12.35 -2.64
N PRO A 341 13.13 13.54 -3.15
CA PRO A 341 12.20 14.40 -3.87
C PRO A 341 11.75 13.75 -5.18
N LEU A 342 10.44 13.70 -5.39
CA LEU A 342 9.84 13.08 -6.56
C LEU A 342 9.59 14.11 -7.67
N LEU A 343 9.83 13.71 -8.92
CA LEU A 343 9.56 14.59 -10.05
C LEU A 343 8.08 14.57 -10.38
N SER A 344 7.45 15.75 -10.44
CA SER A 344 6.09 15.84 -10.96
C SER A 344 6.01 15.28 -12.39
N GLU A 345 4.86 14.75 -12.78
CA GLU A 345 4.63 14.23 -14.14
C GLU A 345 5.07 15.25 -15.20
N ARG A 346 4.71 16.53 -14.99
CA ARG A 346 5.13 17.63 -15.84
C ARG A 346 6.66 17.74 -15.94
N SER A 347 7.36 17.71 -14.80
CA SER A 347 8.82 17.81 -14.76
C SER A 347 9.48 16.60 -15.44
N MET A 348 8.93 15.41 -15.28
CA MET A 348 9.43 14.19 -15.92
C MET A 348 9.36 14.30 -17.44
N PHE A 349 8.23 14.74 -18.00
CA PHE A 349 8.11 14.92 -19.45
C PHE A 349 9.02 16.04 -19.98
N LEU A 350 9.14 17.17 -19.27
CA LEU A 350 10.03 18.26 -19.69
C LEU A 350 11.49 17.80 -19.79
N LEU A 351 11.97 17.05 -18.79
CA LEU A 351 13.32 16.49 -18.82
C LEU A 351 13.47 15.39 -19.87
N SER A 352 12.48 14.51 -20.00
CA SER A 352 12.48 13.46 -21.01
C SER A 352 12.66 14.03 -22.43
N TYR A 353 11.89 15.06 -22.78
CA TYR A 353 12.01 15.71 -24.09
C TYR A 353 13.28 16.56 -24.21
N SER A 354 13.74 17.24 -23.15
CA SER A 354 14.99 18.01 -23.21
C SER A 354 16.22 17.12 -23.43
N TYR A 355 16.21 15.88 -22.93
CA TYR A 355 17.28 14.92 -23.16
C TYR A 355 17.20 14.23 -24.51
N GLU A 356 16.00 13.85 -24.96
CA GLU A 356 15.78 13.11 -26.19
C GLU A 356 14.54 13.62 -26.93
N MET A 357 14.75 14.46 -27.95
CA MET A 357 13.66 14.98 -28.79
C MET A 357 12.83 13.87 -29.47
N PRO A 358 11.54 14.12 -29.75
CA PRO A 358 10.67 13.17 -30.45
C PRO A 358 11.26 12.70 -31.79
N ASP A 359 11.42 11.39 -31.94
CA ASP A 359 11.90 10.78 -33.19
C ASP A 359 10.78 10.09 -33.99
N ASN A 360 9.59 9.93 -33.38
CA ASN A 360 8.43 9.27 -33.97
C ASN A 360 7.18 10.18 -33.91
N ASN A 361 6.18 9.89 -34.74
CA ASN A 361 4.99 10.73 -34.87
C ASN A 361 4.15 10.78 -33.58
N ALA A 362 4.02 9.66 -32.86
CA ALA A 362 3.27 9.59 -31.60
C ALA A 362 3.87 10.53 -30.54
N ASP A 363 5.20 10.53 -30.37
CA ASP A 363 5.90 11.42 -29.44
C ASP A 363 5.78 12.89 -29.84
N ARG A 364 5.81 13.20 -31.15
CA ARG A 364 5.62 14.58 -31.64
C ARG A 364 4.22 15.07 -31.34
N GLU A 365 3.21 14.23 -31.54
CA GLU A 365 1.82 14.56 -31.23
C GLU A 365 1.61 14.72 -29.73
N HIS A 366 2.19 13.82 -28.92
CA HIS A 366 2.14 13.93 -27.47
C HIS A 366 2.81 15.22 -26.98
N LEU A 367 4.00 15.55 -27.49
CA LEU A 367 4.68 16.80 -27.15
C LEU A 367 3.81 18.03 -27.48
N LYS A 368 3.18 18.06 -28.67
CA LYS A 368 2.26 19.14 -29.05
C LYS A 368 1.11 19.28 -28.05
N LYS A 369 0.41 18.18 -27.74
CA LYS A 369 -0.69 18.17 -26.75
C LYS A 369 -0.22 18.62 -25.37
N PHE A 370 0.95 18.14 -24.95
CA PHE A 370 1.55 18.45 -23.66
C PHE A 370 1.96 19.93 -23.55
N THR A 371 2.55 20.51 -24.60
CA THR A 371 2.89 21.95 -24.65
C THR A 371 1.65 22.82 -24.61
N ILE A 372 0.57 22.45 -25.33
CA ILE A 372 -0.72 23.16 -25.28
C ILE A 372 -1.30 23.10 -23.86
N LYS A 373 -1.27 21.93 -23.20
CA LYS A 373 -1.73 21.78 -21.82
C LYS A 373 -0.96 22.71 -20.87
N ILE A 374 0.37 22.76 -20.96
CA ILE A 374 1.20 23.66 -20.14
C ILE A 374 0.89 25.13 -20.41
N ALA A 375 0.70 25.51 -21.68
CA ALA A 375 0.35 26.89 -22.03
C ALA A 375 -1.01 27.31 -21.43
N ASN A 376 -1.99 26.42 -21.48
CA ASN A 376 -3.32 26.65 -20.89
C ASN A 376 -3.26 26.74 -19.36
N GLU A 377 -2.46 25.90 -18.70
CA GLU A 377 -2.23 25.97 -17.25
C GLU A 377 -1.64 27.33 -16.84
N LYS A 378 -0.59 27.80 -17.54
CA LYS A 378 0.04 29.11 -17.28
C LYS A 378 -0.95 30.28 -17.49
N SER A 379 -1.74 30.24 -18.57
CA SER A 379 -2.76 31.25 -18.84
C SER A 379 -3.85 31.28 -17.75
N ASN A 380 -4.24 30.12 -17.23
CA ASN A 380 -5.20 30.00 -16.14
C ASN A 380 -4.65 30.49 -14.79
N GLU A 381 -3.37 30.21 -14.49
CA GLU A 381 -2.68 30.74 -13.30
C GLU A 381 -2.55 32.27 -13.37
N ASN A 382 -2.15 32.81 -14.52
CA ASN A 382 -2.11 34.26 -14.74
C ASN A 382 -3.49 34.88 -14.53
N ASN A 383 -4.55 34.33 -15.12
CA ASN A 383 -5.92 34.81 -14.93
C ASN A 383 -6.40 34.73 -13.47
N LYS A 384 -6.01 33.69 -12.71
CA LYS A 384 -6.32 33.59 -11.26
C LYS A 384 -5.58 34.67 -10.46
N ASN A 385 -4.33 34.96 -10.80
CA ASN A 385 -3.54 36.02 -10.17
C ASN A 385 -4.08 37.41 -10.49
N TYR A 386 -4.49 37.66 -11.75
CA TYR A 386 -5.17 38.89 -12.15
C TYR A 386 -6.50 39.10 -11.39
N LYS A 387 -7.33 38.04 -11.25
CA LYS A 387 -8.59 38.12 -10.49
C LYS A 387 -8.36 38.33 -8.99
N LYS A 388 -7.34 37.72 -8.39
CA LYS A 388 -6.94 37.96 -6.99
C LYS A 388 -6.47 39.41 -6.77
N HIS A 389 -5.68 39.96 -7.69
CA HIS A 389 -5.25 41.36 -7.62
C HIS A 389 -6.43 42.34 -7.72
N HIS A 390 -7.39 42.09 -8.62
CA HIS A 390 -8.58 42.93 -8.72
C HIS A 390 -9.53 42.83 -7.51
N GLN A 391 -9.69 41.63 -6.91
CA GLN A 391 -10.49 41.48 -5.68
C GLN A 391 -9.85 42.15 -4.46
N ASN A 392 -8.52 42.15 -4.34
CA ASN A 392 -7.82 42.86 -3.27
C ASN A 392 -7.88 44.39 -3.45
N ASN A 393 -7.80 44.88 -4.69
CA ASN A 393 -7.95 46.32 -4.96
C ASN A 393 -9.37 46.84 -4.66
N ASN A 394 -10.42 46.06 -4.97
CA ASN A 394 -11.80 46.44 -4.63
C ASN A 394 -12.08 46.42 -3.12
N LYS A 395 -11.43 45.54 -2.35
CA LYS A 395 -11.53 45.55 -0.88
C LYS A 395 -10.83 46.78 -0.25
N ASN A 396 -9.71 47.21 -0.80
CA ASN A 396 -9.01 48.41 -0.33
C ASN A 396 -9.74 49.71 -0.69
N GLN A 397 -10.42 49.78 -1.85
CA GLN A 397 -11.24 50.95 -2.21
C GLN A 397 -12.52 51.06 -1.36
N ASN A 398 -13.18 49.94 -1.02
CA ASN A 398 -14.35 49.97 -0.15
C ASN A 398 -14.02 50.19 1.34
N GLY A 399 -12.76 49.99 1.76
CA GLY A 399 -12.29 50.31 3.11
C GLY A 399 -11.96 51.79 3.32
N MET A 400 -11.66 52.53 2.25
CA MET A 400 -11.35 53.97 2.30
C MET A 400 -12.57 54.89 2.15
N MET A 401 -13.74 54.36 1.77
CA MET A 401 -15.00 55.13 1.70
C MET A 401 -15.83 55.09 2.99
N ASN A 402 -15.40 54.37 4.02
CA ASN A 402 -16.12 54.22 5.30
C ASN A 402 -15.35 54.76 6.52
N THR A 403 -14.45 55.72 6.32
CA THR A 403 -13.80 56.49 7.40
C THR A 403 -14.06 57.97 7.26
#